data_AF-A0A968I8X3-F1
#
_entry.id   AF-A0A968I8X3-F1
#
_cell.length_a   1.000
_cell.length_b   1.000
_cell.length_c   1.000
_cell.angle_alpha   90.00
_cell.angle_beta   90.00
_cell.angle_gamma   90.00
#
_symmetry.space_group_name_H-M   'P 1'
#
loop_
_entity.id
_entity.type
_entity.pdbx_description
1 polymer ?
#
loop_
_entity_poly.entity_id
_entity_poly.type
_entity_poly.pdbx_seq_one_letter_code
_entity_poly.pdbx_strand_id
1 'polypeptide(L)'
;MGKTILGDAFKLCDDAGHGFENRNENSYDPGACSGGAEEADIALAFALTGKWMFERAGLLIFLTRNDDRDSTPVGLRDDQARRAGCSHFLSIHCNSSASETATGTETLYRDARDLEWARIVHAAALEALGLRDRGLKQESSIIRDGKPLRLAVLDFAPPACLLELGFISNAADRAVMLQRDTRIRFWNAVITTLKA
;
A
#
# COMPACT_ATOMS: atom_id res chain seq x y z
N MET A 1 -26.66 -15.75 -5.01
CA MET A 1 -26.23 -14.80 -6.06
C MET A 1 -25.27 -13.83 -5.40
N GLY A 2 -23.96 -14.06 -5.57
CA GLY A 2 -22.94 -13.17 -5.03
C GLY A 2 -23.07 -11.81 -5.71
N LYS A 3 -23.14 -10.72 -4.93
CA LYS A 3 -22.94 -9.39 -5.46
C LYS A 3 -21.47 -9.32 -5.85
N THR A 4 -21.19 -9.23 -7.14
CA THR A 4 -19.87 -8.81 -7.62
C THR A 4 -19.50 -7.52 -6.87
N ILE A 5 -18.33 -7.45 -6.25
CA ILE A 5 -17.85 -6.22 -5.58
C ILE A 5 -17.71 -5.06 -6.59
N LEU A 6 -17.67 -5.39 -7.89
CA LEU A 6 -17.74 -4.47 -9.02
C LEU A 6 -19.15 -3.85 -9.20
N GLY A 7 -19.63 -3.10 -8.21
CA GLY A 7 -20.71 -2.13 -8.37
C GLY A 7 -20.12 -0.73 -8.61
N ASP A 8 -20.52 -0.06 -9.69
CA ASP A 8 -19.84 1.06 -10.35
C ASP A 8 -18.36 0.75 -10.69
N ALA A 9 -17.81 1.34 -11.76
CA ALA A 9 -16.53 0.91 -12.33
C ALA A 9 -15.38 0.98 -11.30
N PHE A 10 -15.01 -0.16 -10.69
CA PHE A 10 -13.90 -0.25 -9.75
C PHE A 10 -12.62 0.28 -10.41
N LYS A 11 -12.00 1.26 -9.77
CA LYS A 11 -10.70 1.80 -10.17
C LYS A 11 -9.83 1.99 -8.95
N LEU A 12 -8.73 1.25 -8.88
CA LEU A 12 -7.77 1.34 -7.79
C LEU A 12 -6.80 2.51 -8.03
N CYS A 13 -6.60 3.36 -7.03
CA CYS A 13 -5.36 4.10 -6.88
C CYS A 13 -4.38 3.22 -6.10
N ASP A 14 -3.24 2.91 -6.71
CA ASP A 14 -2.15 2.18 -6.09
C ASP A 14 -0.98 3.14 -5.92
N ASP A 15 -0.77 3.52 -4.67
CA ASP A 15 0.17 4.53 -4.24
C ASP A 15 1.44 3.87 -3.70
N ALA A 16 2.52 3.99 -4.47
CA ALA A 16 3.83 3.58 -4.00
C ALA A 16 4.39 4.65 -3.05
N GLY A 17 4.46 4.33 -1.76
CA GLY A 17 4.98 5.22 -0.72
C GLY A 17 6.35 5.81 -1.06
N HIS A 18 6.64 6.99 -0.52
CA HIS A 18 7.91 7.71 -0.70
C HIS A 18 8.21 8.04 -2.19
N GLY A 19 9.47 8.24 -2.56
CA GLY A 19 9.89 8.63 -3.91
C GLY A 19 10.17 10.13 -4.06
N PHE A 20 10.20 10.59 -5.32
CA PHE A 20 10.60 11.96 -5.64
C PHE A 20 9.55 12.99 -5.21
N GLU A 21 10.03 14.05 -4.56
CA GLU A 21 9.26 15.15 -4.00
C GLU A 21 8.23 14.76 -2.95
N ASN A 22 8.39 13.62 -2.27
CA ASN A 22 7.42 13.14 -1.28
C ASN A 22 7.16 14.16 -0.15
N ARG A 23 8.25 14.68 0.45
CA ARG A 23 8.19 15.63 1.58
C ARG A 23 8.79 16.99 1.28
N ASN A 24 9.79 17.04 0.40
CA ASN A 24 10.54 18.24 0.06
C ASN A 24 10.65 18.35 -1.46
N GLU A 25 10.45 19.56 -2.00
CA GLU A 25 10.63 19.84 -3.43
C GLU A 25 12.04 19.50 -3.89
N ASN A 26 12.16 19.00 -5.12
CA ASN A 26 13.38 18.55 -5.78
C ASN A 26 14.24 17.55 -4.99
N SER A 27 13.63 16.75 -4.09
CA SER A 27 14.34 15.76 -3.27
C SER A 27 13.74 14.38 -3.42
N TYR A 28 14.60 13.36 -3.51
CA TYR A 28 14.19 11.97 -3.38
C TYR A 28 14.06 11.58 -1.90
N ASP A 29 12.96 10.92 -1.54
CA ASP A 29 12.76 10.29 -0.24
C ASP A 29 12.81 8.77 -0.43
N PRO A 30 13.85 8.07 0.06
CA PRO A 30 13.94 6.61 -0.07
C PRO A 30 13.04 5.87 0.92
N GLY A 31 12.44 6.58 1.90
CA GLY A 31 11.80 5.98 3.06
C GLY A 31 12.79 5.23 3.94
N ALA A 32 12.32 4.18 4.62
CA ALA A 32 13.20 3.35 5.42
C ALA A 32 14.20 2.58 4.53
N CYS A 33 15.46 2.54 4.95
CA CYS A 33 16.54 1.85 4.23
C CYS A 33 17.17 0.77 5.13
N SER A 34 17.36 -0.44 4.63
CA SER A 34 18.11 -1.49 5.34
C SER A 34 18.58 -2.59 4.41
N GLY A 35 19.78 -3.12 4.66
CA GLY A 35 20.34 -4.24 3.90
C GLY A 35 20.47 -3.96 2.39
N GLY A 36 20.72 -2.70 2.02
CA GLY A 36 20.84 -2.27 0.62
C GLY A 36 19.51 -2.12 -0.13
N ALA A 37 18.37 -2.20 0.56
CA ALA A 37 17.06 -1.95 -0.02
C ALA A 37 16.47 -0.64 0.52
N GLU A 38 15.71 0.03 -0.34
CA GLU A 38 14.97 1.25 -0.04
C GLU A 38 13.47 0.94 -0.08
N GLU A 39 12.70 1.50 0.85
CA GLU A 39 11.26 1.31 0.92
C GLU A 39 10.56 1.80 -0.36
N ALA A 40 11.00 2.96 -0.89
CA ALA A 40 10.47 3.52 -2.12
C ALA A 40 10.58 2.55 -3.31
N ASP A 41 11.70 1.85 -3.45
CA ASP A 41 11.91 0.87 -4.52
C ASP A 41 11.02 -0.37 -4.37
N ILE A 42 10.88 -0.87 -3.14
CA ILE A 42 10.02 -2.02 -2.84
C ILE A 42 8.57 -1.66 -3.16
N ALA A 43 8.08 -0.52 -2.66
CA ALA A 43 6.72 -0.05 -2.92
C ALA A 43 6.45 0.13 -4.41
N LEU A 44 7.39 0.75 -5.15
CA LEU A 44 7.26 0.93 -6.61
C LEU A 44 7.20 -0.41 -7.34
N ALA A 45 8.04 -1.37 -6.96
CA ALA A 45 8.04 -2.69 -7.58
C ALA A 45 6.71 -3.42 -7.38
N PHE A 46 6.08 -3.29 -6.21
CA PHE A 46 4.71 -3.77 -5.98
C PHE A 46 3.74 -3.04 -6.92
N ALA A 47 3.75 -1.71 -6.95
CA ALA A 47 2.79 -0.94 -7.74
C ALA A 47 2.85 -1.23 -9.25
N LEU A 48 4.06 -1.29 -9.81
CA LEU A 48 4.27 -1.63 -11.22
C LEU A 48 3.82 -3.06 -11.56
N THR A 49 4.04 -4.02 -10.64
CA THR A 49 3.52 -5.38 -10.80
C THR A 49 1.99 -5.38 -10.79
N GLY A 50 1.39 -4.61 -9.87
CA GLY A 50 -0.06 -4.44 -9.75
C GLY A 50 -0.67 -3.88 -11.02
N LYS A 51 -0.10 -2.80 -11.54
CA LYS A 51 -0.51 -2.19 -12.81
C LYS A 51 -0.58 -3.20 -13.94
N TRP A 52 0.50 -3.94 -14.16
CA TRP A 52 0.55 -4.95 -15.21
C TRP A 52 -0.51 -6.05 -15.03
N MET A 53 -0.72 -6.52 -13.79
CA MET A 53 -1.70 -7.58 -13.51
C MET A 53 -3.14 -7.10 -13.65
N PHE A 54 -3.46 -5.89 -13.15
CA PHE A 54 -4.77 -5.27 -13.27
C PHE A 54 -5.17 -5.04 -14.73
N GLU A 55 -4.27 -4.49 -15.54
CA GLU A 55 -4.53 -4.25 -16.96
C GLU A 55 -4.77 -5.55 -17.71
N ARG A 56 -3.97 -6.60 -17.45
CA ARG A 56 -4.19 -7.95 -18.02
C ARG A 56 -5.49 -8.58 -17.54
N ALA A 57 -5.97 -8.21 -16.37
CA ALA A 57 -7.24 -8.67 -15.82
C ALA A 57 -8.45 -7.87 -16.32
N GLY A 58 -8.26 -6.81 -17.12
CA GLY A 58 -9.32 -5.91 -17.58
C GLY A 58 -9.86 -4.99 -16.47
N LEU A 59 -9.08 -4.77 -15.42
CA LEU A 59 -9.41 -3.89 -14.29
C LEU A 59 -8.71 -2.53 -14.45
N LEU A 60 -9.31 -1.48 -13.87
CA LEU A 60 -8.76 -0.13 -13.93
C LEU A 60 -7.87 0.15 -12.72
N ILE A 61 -6.70 0.72 -12.98
CA ILE A 61 -5.72 1.10 -11.97
C ILE A 61 -5.03 2.40 -12.37
N PHE A 62 -4.74 3.23 -11.38
CA PHE A 62 -3.96 4.47 -11.48
C PHE A 62 -2.82 4.38 -10.47
N LEU A 63 -1.61 4.72 -10.90
CA LEU A 63 -0.46 4.82 -10.00
C LEU A 63 -0.19 6.29 -9.67
N THR A 64 0.12 6.60 -8.42
CA THR A 64 0.59 7.96 -8.05
C THR A 64 1.94 8.28 -8.68
N ARG A 65 2.80 7.26 -8.86
CA ARG A 65 4.06 7.31 -9.62
C ARG A 65 4.32 6.01 -10.37
N ASN A 66 4.97 6.13 -11.53
CA ASN A 66 5.38 5.02 -12.39
C ASN A 66 6.90 4.85 -12.43
N ASP A 67 7.66 5.82 -11.93
CA ASP A 67 9.11 5.74 -11.74
C ASP A 67 9.58 6.56 -10.53
N ASP A 68 10.90 6.64 -10.34
CA ASP A 68 11.53 7.34 -9.22
C ASP A 68 11.74 8.85 -9.45
N ARG A 69 11.19 9.41 -10.53
CA ARG A 69 11.26 10.84 -10.86
C ARG A 69 9.88 11.49 -10.96
N ASP A 70 8.82 10.71 -11.01
CA ASP A 70 7.46 11.20 -10.88
C ASP A 70 7.27 11.94 -9.54
N SER A 71 6.93 13.22 -9.63
CA SER A 71 6.66 14.08 -8.47
C SER A 71 5.40 13.59 -7.74
N THR A 72 5.57 13.17 -6.48
CA THR A 72 4.49 12.62 -5.65
C THR A 72 4.44 13.19 -4.23
N PRO A 73 4.17 14.50 -4.07
CA PRO A 73 4.04 15.11 -2.75
C PRO A 73 2.94 14.42 -1.94
N VAL A 74 3.27 14.01 -0.71
CA VAL A 74 2.37 13.20 0.15
C VAL A 74 0.99 13.83 0.33
N GLY A 75 0.93 15.16 0.44
CA GLY A 75 -0.31 15.91 0.63
C GLY A 75 -1.17 16.09 -0.64
N LEU A 76 -0.72 15.58 -1.79
CA LEU A 76 -1.45 15.65 -3.06
C LEU A 76 -1.89 14.28 -3.59
N ARG A 77 -1.43 13.18 -2.99
CA ARG A 77 -1.68 11.81 -3.48
C ARG A 77 -3.17 11.45 -3.48
N ASP A 78 -3.91 11.86 -2.44
CA ASP A 78 -5.36 11.67 -2.37
C ASP A 78 -6.11 12.46 -3.46
N ASP A 79 -5.69 13.70 -3.71
CA ASP A 79 -6.28 14.57 -4.73
C ASP A 79 -6.00 14.06 -6.14
N GLN A 80 -4.80 13.56 -6.40
CA GLN A 80 -4.45 12.87 -7.64
C GLN A 80 -5.38 11.68 -7.88
N ALA A 81 -5.58 10.83 -6.86
CA ALA A 81 -6.49 9.69 -6.95
C ALA A 81 -7.94 10.10 -7.22
N ARG A 82 -8.43 11.17 -6.55
CA ARG A 82 -9.78 11.70 -6.78
C ARG A 82 -9.94 12.23 -8.20
N ARG A 83 -8.97 13.01 -8.70
CA ARG A 83 -8.98 13.54 -10.07
C ARG A 83 -8.89 12.43 -11.12
N ALA A 84 -8.19 11.35 -10.82
CA ALA A 84 -8.15 10.16 -11.66
C ALA A 84 -9.45 9.36 -11.65
N GLY A 85 -10.43 9.69 -10.81
CA GLY A 85 -11.70 8.98 -10.70
C GLY A 85 -11.56 7.60 -10.04
N CYS A 86 -10.59 7.43 -9.15
CA CYS A 86 -10.43 6.19 -8.39
C CYS A 86 -11.58 6.01 -7.40
N SER A 87 -11.99 4.76 -7.19
CA SER A 87 -13.01 4.39 -6.19
C SER A 87 -12.40 3.75 -4.94
N HIS A 88 -11.15 3.30 -5.01
CA HIS A 88 -10.40 2.71 -3.89
C HIS A 88 -8.97 3.22 -3.89
N PHE A 89 -8.35 3.29 -2.72
CA PHE A 89 -6.96 3.72 -2.56
C PHE A 89 -6.18 2.70 -1.71
N LEU A 90 -5.01 2.31 -2.19
CA LEU A 90 -4.04 1.49 -1.46
C LEU A 90 -2.70 2.20 -1.45
N SER A 91 -2.20 2.59 -0.28
CA SER A 91 -0.82 3.04 -0.09
C SER A 91 0.05 1.86 0.33
N ILE A 92 1.14 1.59 -0.37
CA ILE A 92 2.06 0.49 -0.06
C ILE A 92 3.34 1.06 0.56
N HIS A 93 3.67 0.56 1.75
CA HIS A 93 4.79 0.98 2.59
C HIS A 93 5.55 -0.21 3.18
N CYS A 94 6.71 0.07 3.76
CA CYS A 94 7.45 -0.88 4.58
C CYS A 94 7.66 -0.32 5.99
N ASN A 95 7.38 -1.16 6.97
CA ASN A 95 7.64 -0.83 8.35
C ASN A 95 9.15 -0.80 8.62
N SER A 96 9.55 -0.13 9.69
CA SER A 96 10.93 -0.17 10.17
C SER A 96 10.98 0.01 11.68
N SER A 97 11.98 -0.59 12.31
CA SER A 97 12.19 -0.54 13.75
C SER A 97 13.67 -0.62 14.06
N ALA A 98 14.09 0.06 15.14
CA ALA A 98 15.41 -0.09 15.73
C ALA A 98 15.65 -1.53 16.25
N SER A 99 14.58 -2.25 16.60
CA SER A 99 14.65 -3.67 16.93
C SER A 99 14.57 -4.49 15.65
N GLU A 100 15.70 -5.08 15.22
CA GLU A 100 15.78 -5.93 14.03
C GLU A 100 14.90 -7.19 14.11
N THR A 101 14.46 -7.56 15.32
CA THR A 101 13.53 -8.68 15.57
C THR A 101 12.06 -8.32 15.33
N ALA A 102 11.72 -7.05 15.14
CA ALA A 102 10.36 -6.66 14.76
C ALA A 102 10.03 -7.26 13.39
N THR A 103 8.85 -7.87 13.25
CA THR A 103 8.44 -8.61 12.05
C THR A 103 6.92 -8.56 11.91
N GLY A 104 6.46 -8.70 10.67
CA GLY A 104 5.06 -8.92 10.33
C GLY A 104 4.45 -7.80 9.51
N THR A 105 3.29 -8.09 8.94
CA THR A 105 2.50 -7.15 8.13
C THR A 105 1.33 -6.58 8.92
N GLU A 106 1.01 -5.32 8.69
CA GLU A 106 -0.18 -4.64 9.23
C GLU A 106 -0.85 -3.80 8.15
N THR A 107 -2.14 -3.54 8.32
CA THR A 107 -2.89 -2.66 7.42
C THR A 107 -3.61 -1.60 8.23
N LEU A 108 -3.37 -0.34 7.91
CA LEU A 108 -3.93 0.82 8.56
C LEU A 108 -5.15 1.33 7.78
N TYR A 109 -6.16 1.80 8.50
CA TYR A 109 -7.41 2.33 7.94
C TYR A 109 -7.96 3.45 8.82
N ARG A 110 -8.79 4.36 8.28
CA ARG A 110 -9.32 5.51 9.05
C ARG A 110 -10.55 5.15 9.85
N ASP A 111 -11.56 4.59 9.19
CA ASP A 111 -12.87 4.34 9.80
C ASP A 111 -13.62 3.14 9.17
N ALA A 112 -14.89 2.95 9.56
CA ALA A 112 -15.71 1.82 9.12
C ALA A 112 -15.90 1.73 7.60
N ARG A 113 -15.79 2.85 6.87
CA ARG A 113 -15.88 2.86 5.39
C ARG A 113 -14.70 2.12 4.76
N ASP A 114 -13.53 2.24 5.36
CA ASP A 114 -12.27 1.69 4.84
C ASP A 114 -12.07 0.24 5.23
N LEU A 115 -12.73 -0.21 6.30
CA LEU A 115 -12.47 -1.49 6.95
C LEU A 115 -12.62 -2.69 5.99
N GLU A 116 -13.61 -2.64 5.11
CA GLU A 116 -13.83 -3.71 4.13
C GLU A 116 -12.65 -3.81 3.14
N TRP A 117 -12.23 -2.68 2.59
CA TRP A 117 -11.10 -2.62 1.67
C TRP A 117 -9.79 -3.01 2.37
N ALA A 118 -9.56 -2.50 3.58
CA ALA A 118 -8.42 -2.87 4.40
C ALA A 118 -8.38 -4.38 4.69
N ARG A 119 -9.52 -5.02 4.95
CA ARG A 119 -9.61 -6.47 5.17
C ARG A 119 -9.25 -7.28 3.92
N ILE A 120 -9.70 -6.84 2.74
CA ILE A 120 -9.34 -7.50 1.46
C ILE A 120 -7.84 -7.43 1.22
N VAL A 121 -7.26 -6.23 1.35
CA VAL A 121 -5.82 -6.01 1.17
C VAL A 121 -5.01 -6.79 2.20
N HIS A 122 -5.42 -6.77 3.47
CA HIS A 122 -4.71 -7.47 4.54
C HIS A 122 -4.72 -8.98 4.36
N ALA A 123 -5.86 -9.57 3.95
CA ALA A 123 -5.94 -11.00 3.67
C ALA A 123 -5.02 -11.40 2.50
N ALA A 124 -4.99 -10.60 1.43
CA ALA A 124 -4.07 -10.81 0.31
C ALA A 124 -2.60 -10.69 0.73
N ALA A 125 -2.28 -9.74 1.62
CA ALA A 125 -0.95 -9.58 2.19
C ALA A 125 -0.52 -10.82 2.99
N LEU A 126 -1.37 -11.32 3.89
CA LEU A 126 -1.10 -12.53 4.68
C LEU A 126 -0.85 -13.76 3.79
N GLU A 127 -1.68 -13.96 2.76
CA GLU A 127 -1.52 -15.05 1.80
C GLU A 127 -0.19 -14.97 1.03
N ALA A 128 0.16 -13.76 0.56
CA ALA A 128 1.31 -13.58 -0.31
C ALA A 128 2.65 -13.57 0.43
N LEU A 129 2.68 -12.93 1.60
CA LEU A 129 3.88 -12.67 2.38
C LEU A 129 4.19 -13.82 3.35
N GLY A 130 3.16 -14.46 3.93
CA GLY A 130 3.35 -15.48 4.96
C GLY A 130 4.07 -14.97 6.22
N LEU A 131 4.08 -13.66 6.44
CA LEU A 131 4.70 -13.01 7.59
C LEU A 131 3.76 -13.02 8.79
N ARG A 132 4.30 -12.67 9.97
CA ARG A 132 3.51 -12.53 11.19
C ARG A 132 2.34 -11.57 10.97
N ASP A 133 1.13 -12.00 11.32
CA ASP A 133 -0.04 -11.14 11.34
C ASP A 133 0.05 -10.14 12.51
N ARG A 134 0.01 -8.85 12.19
CA ARG A 134 -0.06 -7.75 13.17
C ARG A 134 -1.39 -7.00 13.12
N GLY A 135 -2.30 -7.47 12.29
CA GLY A 135 -3.70 -7.08 12.22
C GLY A 135 -3.99 -5.79 11.47
N LEU A 136 -5.29 -5.52 11.42
CA LEU A 136 -5.88 -4.28 10.99
C LEU A 136 -5.80 -3.25 12.13
N LYS A 137 -5.32 -2.05 11.84
CA LYS A 137 -5.17 -0.98 12.84
C LYS A 137 -5.88 0.29 12.39
N GLN A 138 -6.82 0.75 13.20
CA GLN A 138 -7.40 2.07 12.96
C GLN A 138 -6.34 3.14 13.24
N GLU A 139 -6.09 4.07 12.32
CA GLU A 139 -5.01 5.06 12.46
C GLU A 139 -5.11 5.83 13.79
N SER A 140 -6.32 6.19 14.21
CA SER A 140 -6.58 6.96 15.42
C SER A 140 -6.26 6.20 16.72
N SER A 141 -6.10 4.87 16.65
CA SER A 141 -5.67 4.03 17.79
C SER A 141 -4.15 4.06 18.02
N ILE A 142 -3.39 4.53 17.02
CA ILE A 142 -1.94 4.65 17.10
C ILE A 142 -1.62 6.06 17.62
N ILE A 143 -0.84 6.15 18.68
CA ILE A 143 -0.42 7.43 19.25
C ILE A 143 1.01 7.75 18.79
N ARG A 144 1.18 8.91 18.13
CA ARG A 144 2.48 9.47 17.73
C ARG A 144 2.58 10.89 18.25
N ASP A 145 3.68 11.20 18.94
CA ASP A 145 3.94 12.52 19.55
C ASP A 145 2.78 13.03 20.43
N GLY A 146 2.19 12.12 21.19
CA GLY A 146 1.09 12.40 22.12
C GLY A 146 -0.28 12.64 21.45
N LYS A 147 -0.41 12.40 20.14
CA LYS A 147 -1.67 12.56 19.41
C LYS A 147 -2.04 11.30 18.63
N PRO A 148 -3.33 11.06 18.39
CA PRO A 148 -3.76 10.08 17.40
C PRO A 148 -3.08 10.33 16.05
N LEU A 149 -2.56 9.27 15.45
CA LEU A 149 -1.98 9.32 14.11
C LEU A 149 -3.06 9.71 13.10
N ARG A 150 -2.66 10.51 12.12
CA ARG A 150 -3.47 10.82 10.94
C ARG A 150 -2.58 10.77 9.71
N LEU A 151 -2.94 9.93 8.75
CA LEU A 151 -2.17 9.69 7.54
C LEU A 151 -2.83 10.42 6.37
N ALA A 152 -2.08 11.29 5.69
CA ALA A 152 -2.62 12.12 4.59
C ALA A 152 -3.25 11.28 3.46
N VAL A 153 -2.66 10.13 3.13
CA VAL A 153 -3.21 9.22 2.11
C VAL A 153 -4.57 8.61 2.50
N LEU A 154 -4.89 8.56 3.80
CA LEU A 154 -6.18 8.11 4.30
C LEU A 154 -7.23 9.22 4.34
N ASP A 155 -6.89 10.47 3.95
CA ASP A 155 -7.90 11.54 3.76
C ASP A 155 -8.72 11.35 2.47
N PHE A 156 -8.34 10.40 1.60
CA PHE A 156 -9.15 9.98 0.46
C PHE A 156 -10.58 9.62 0.91
N ALA A 157 -11.58 10.22 0.25
CA ALA A 157 -12.97 10.11 0.70
C ALA A 157 -13.63 8.75 0.41
N PRO A 158 -13.42 8.12 -0.77
CA PRO A 158 -13.76 6.72 -0.97
C PRO A 158 -12.87 5.78 -0.11
N PRO A 159 -13.13 4.46 -0.09
CA PRO A 159 -12.36 3.52 0.71
C PRO A 159 -10.84 3.61 0.48
N ALA A 160 -10.07 3.74 1.57
CA ALA A 160 -8.62 3.85 1.56
C ALA A 160 -7.96 2.99 2.63
N CYS A 161 -6.79 2.42 2.34
CA CYS A 161 -5.96 1.79 3.36
C CYS A 161 -4.47 1.98 3.06
N LEU A 162 -3.64 1.81 4.09
CA LEU A 162 -2.18 1.78 3.99
C LEU A 162 -1.69 0.40 4.43
N LEU A 163 -0.98 -0.30 3.56
CA LEU A 163 -0.38 -1.59 3.83
C LEU A 163 1.09 -1.42 4.19
N GLU A 164 1.45 -1.87 5.38
CA GLU A 164 2.83 -2.10 5.76
C GLU A 164 3.18 -3.55 5.43
N LEU A 165 3.95 -3.77 4.36
CA LEU A 165 4.27 -5.10 3.84
C LEU A 165 5.01 -5.97 4.87
N GLY A 166 5.87 -5.36 5.68
CA GLY A 166 6.77 -6.04 6.60
C GLY A 166 7.81 -5.06 7.13
N PHE A 167 8.70 -5.52 8.01
CA PHE A 167 9.77 -4.68 8.51
C PHE A 167 10.98 -4.73 7.58
N ILE A 168 11.30 -3.65 6.86
CA ILE A 168 12.51 -3.60 6.02
C ILE A 168 13.78 -3.78 6.85
N SER A 169 13.76 -3.36 8.12
CA SER A 169 14.86 -3.56 9.07
C SER A 169 15.06 -5.02 9.49
N ASN A 170 14.07 -5.89 9.28
CA ASN A 170 14.17 -7.32 9.52
C ASN A 170 14.61 -8.05 8.25
N ALA A 171 15.71 -8.80 8.34
CA ALA A 171 16.28 -9.47 7.17
C ALA A 171 15.37 -10.53 6.55
N ALA A 172 14.55 -11.23 7.35
CA ALA A 172 13.63 -12.25 6.87
C ALA A 172 12.42 -11.62 6.15
N ASP A 173 11.77 -10.63 6.77
CA ASP A 173 10.68 -9.86 6.13
C ASP A 173 11.16 -9.24 4.82
N ARG A 174 12.32 -8.55 4.84
CA ARG A 174 12.91 -7.93 3.64
C ARG A 174 13.16 -8.93 2.52
N ALA A 175 13.69 -10.12 2.85
CA ALA A 175 13.93 -11.16 1.86
C ALA A 175 12.64 -11.61 1.14
N VAL A 176 11.51 -11.65 1.86
CA VAL A 176 10.18 -11.97 1.29
C VAL A 176 9.65 -10.84 0.42
N MET A 177 9.75 -9.59 0.88
CA MET A 177 9.22 -8.40 0.17
C MET A 177 9.95 -8.16 -1.17
N LEU A 178 11.23 -8.52 -1.26
CA LEU A 178 12.02 -8.36 -2.49
C LEU A 178 11.65 -9.39 -3.58
N GLN A 179 11.00 -10.50 -3.23
CA GLN A 179 10.69 -11.54 -4.21
C GLN A 179 9.61 -11.11 -5.21
N ARG A 180 9.90 -11.33 -6.49
CA ARG A 180 8.92 -11.13 -7.58
C ARG A 180 7.67 -11.98 -7.36
N ASP A 181 7.82 -13.23 -6.94
CA ASP A 181 6.70 -14.15 -6.76
C ASP A 181 5.78 -13.69 -5.63
N THR A 182 6.31 -13.06 -4.58
CA THR A 182 5.51 -12.44 -3.51
C THR A 182 4.61 -11.33 -4.07
N ARG A 183 5.15 -10.44 -4.92
CA ARG A 183 4.37 -9.38 -5.57
C ARG A 183 3.26 -9.95 -6.44
N ILE A 184 3.56 -11.00 -7.21
CA ILE A 184 2.57 -11.66 -8.08
C ILE A 184 1.47 -12.32 -7.24
N ARG A 185 1.81 -13.03 -6.16
CA ARG A 185 0.83 -13.65 -5.27
C ARG A 185 -0.09 -12.61 -4.63
N PHE A 186 0.47 -11.50 -4.15
CA PHE A 186 -0.30 -10.41 -3.54
C PHE A 186 -1.37 -9.87 -4.50
N TRP A 187 -0.95 -9.47 -5.70
CA TRP A 187 -1.89 -8.93 -6.68
C TRP A 187 -2.86 -9.97 -7.24
N ASN A 188 -2.43 -11.23 -7.37
CA ASN A 188 -3.33 -12.30 -7.74
C ASN A 188 -4.45 -12.50 -6.71
N ALA A 189 -4.12 -12.48 -5.41
CA ALA A 189 -5.10 -12.61 -4.34
C ALA A 189 -6.09 -11.44 -4.36
N VAL A 190 -5.62 -10.20 -4.45
CA VAL A 190 -6.49 -9.00 -4.58
C VAL A 190 -7.42 -9.12 -5.79
N ILE A 191 -6.89 -9.42 -6.99
CA ILE A 191 -7.68 -9.51 -8.23
C ILE A 191 -8.71 -10.65 -8.15
N THR A 192 -8.35 -11.78 -7.55
CA THR A 192 -9.25 -12.92 -7.37
C THR A 192 -10.44 -12.53 -6.49
N THR A 193 -10.19 -11.83 -5.37
CA THR A 193 -11.27 -11.34 -4.50
C THR A 193 -12.17 -10.32 -5.20
N LEU A 194 -11.60 -9.40 -6.00
CA LEU A 194 -12.39 -8.39 -6.72
C LEU A 194 -13.30 -8.98 -7.81
N LYS A 195 -12.96 -10.17 -8.33
CA LYS A 195 -13.71 -10.86 -9.39
C LYS A 195 -14.68 -11.93 -8.88
N ALA A 196 -14.65 -12.25 -7.58
CA ALA A 196 -15.57 -13.19 -6.94
C ALA A 196 -16.97 -12.60 -6.77
#